data_AF-A0A532F099-F1
#
_entry.id   AF-A0A532F099-F1
#
_cell.length_a   1.000
_cell.length_b   1.000
_cell.length_c   1.000
_cell.angle_alpha   90.00
_cell.angle_beta   90.00
_cell.angle_gamma   90.00
#
_symmetry.space_group_name_H-M   'P 1'
#
loop_
_entity.id
_entity.type
_entity.pdbx_description
1 polymer ?
#
loop_
_entity_poly.entity_id
_entity_poly.type
_entity_poly.pdbx_seq_one_letter_code
_entity_poly.pdbx_strand_id
1 'polypeptide(L)' 'MTDTDPMPDYASLYRKAFEQFRARALWNKRVLDHPTPEDALVIARALRIEGDQQARRLAEQIEQACRASH' A
#
# COMPACT_ATOMS: atom_id res chain seq x y z
N MET A 1 -23.98 13.30 10.76
CA MET A 1 -22.94 12.97 9.76
C MET A 1 -21.68 12.67 10.52
N THR A 2 -21.40 11.40 10.79
CA THR A 2 -20.15 10.97 11.42
C THR A 2 -19.05 11.08 10.38
N ASP A 3 -18.29 12.17 10.47
CA ASP A 3 -16.99 12.34 9.82
C ASP A 3 -16.02 11.43 10.57
N THR A 4 -16.07 10.14 10.28
CA THR A 4 -14.95 9.25 10.51
C THR A 4 -14.12 9.39 9.26
N ASP A 5 -13.10 10.27 9.26
CA ASP A 5 -12.00 10.13 8.32
C ASP A 5 -11.42 8.74 8.61
N PRO A 6 -11.76 7.71 7.82
CA PRO A 6 -11.24 6.38 8.11
C PRO A 6 -9.77 6.50 7.79
N MET A 7 -8.90 6.12 8.72
CA MET A 7 -7.50 5.87 8.38
C MET A 7 -7.46 5.17 7.02
N PRO A 8 -6.67 5.65 6.06
CA PRO A 8 -6.78 5.21 4.69
C PRO A 8 -6.63 3.69 4.65
N ASP A 9 -7.69 3.03 4.17
CA ASP A 9 -7.75 1.58 4.11
C ASP A 9 -6.57 1.03 3.29
N TYR A 10 -6.08 -0.16 3.64
CA TYR A 10 -4.93 -0.76 2.98
C TYR A 10 -5.17 -0.92 1.47
N ALA A 11 -6.43 -1.11 1.03
CA ALA A 11 -6.79 -1.16 -0.39
C ALA A 11 -6.58 0.20 -1.09
N SER A 12 -6.89 1.31 -0.41
CA SER A 12 -6.66 2.67 -0.94
C SER A 12 -5.17 2.98 -1.03
N LEU A 13 -4.40 2.60 0.00
CA LEU A 13 -2.95 2.75 0.02
C LEU A 13 -2.26 1.88 -1.03
N TYR A 14 -2.77 0.66 -1.24
CA TYR A 14 -2.32 -0.26 -2.29
C TYR A 14 -2.48 0.39 -3.68
N ARG A 15 -3.65 0.93 -3.99
CA ARG A 15 -3.89 1.61 -5.28
C ARG A 15 -2.96 2.80 -5.46
N LYS A 16 -2.81 3.62 -4.42
CA LYS A 16 -1.88 4.77 -4.40
C LYS A 16 -0.41 4.36 -4.59
N ALA A 17 -0.01 3.17 -4.13
CA ALA A 17 1.32 2.63 -4.38
C ALA A 17 1.53 2.30 -5.86
N PHE A 18 0.53 1.72 -6.52
CA PHE A 18 0.59 1.47 -7.96
C PHE A 18 0.57 2.74 -8.80
N GLU A 19 -0.22 3.74 -8.45
CA GLU A 19 -0.22 5.01 -9.18
C GLU A 19 1.15 5.70 -9.17
N GLN A 20 1.82 5.71 -8.01
CA GLN A 20 3.07 6.44 -7.84
C GLN A 20 4.33 5.62 -8.15
N PHE A 21 4.33 4.32 -7.86
CA PHE A 21 5.54 3.49 -7.88
C PHE A 21 5.49 2.32 -8.87
N ARG A 22 4.45 2.20 -9.72
CA ARG A 22 4.35 1.11 -10.70
C ARG A 22 5.53 1.00 -11.64
N ALA A 23 5.98 2.12 -12.19
CA ALA A 23 7.12 2.10 -13.12
C ALA A 23 8.47 1.81 -12.44
N ARG A 24 8.54 1.89 -11.10
CA ARG A 24 9.81 1.83 -10.35
C ARG A 24 9.95 0.57 -9.51
N ALA A 25 9.03 0.36 -8.56
CA ALA A 25 9.12 -0.72 -7.59
C ALA A 25 8.13 -1.87 -7.87
N LEU A 26 7.08 -1.62 -8.68
CA LEU A 26 5.98 -2.56 -8.90
C LEU A 26 5.83 -2.96 -10.37
N TRP A 27 6.88 -2.80 -11.18
CA TRP A 27 6.83 -3.03 -12.63
C TRP A 27 6.52 -4.49 -12.99
N ASN A 28 6.88 -5.43 -12.11
CA ASN A 28 6.59 -6.87 -12.24
C ASN A 28 5.37 -7.33 -11.42
N LYS A 29 4.63 -6.40 -10.79
CA LYS A 29 3.46 -6.71 -9.97
C LYS A 29 2.18 -6.33 -10.71
N ARG A 30 1.16 -7.17 -10.60
CA ARG A 30 -0.20 -6.88 -11.10
C ARG A 30 -1.01 -6.16 -10.04
N VAL A 31 -1.82 -5.20 -10.49
CA VAL A 31 -2.88 -4.60 -9.67
C VAL A 31 -3.99 -5.62 -9.50
N LEU A 32 -4.43 -5.83 -8.27
CA LEU A 32 -5.61 -6.63 -7.94
C LEU A 32 -6.78 -5.69 -7.60
N ASP A 33 -7.99 -6.05 -8.04
CA ASP A 33 -9.21 -5.28 -7.75
C ASP A 33 -9.58 -5.33 -6.26
N HIS A 34 -9.46 -6.52 -5.65
CA HIS A 34 -9.66 -6.79 -4.22
C HIS A 34 -8.37 -7.35 -3.63
N PRO A 35 -7.39 -6.50 -3.28
CA PRO A 35 -6.16 -6.97 -2.65
C PRO A 35 -6.47 -7.51 -1.25
N THR A 36 -5.84 -8.62 -0.89
CA THR A 36 -5.84 -9.08 0.51
C THR A 36 -4.83 -8.26 1.34
N PRO A 37 -4.92 -8.28 2.69
CA PRO A 37 -3.89 -7.69 3.53
C PRO A 37 -2.48 -8.25 3.23
N GLU A 38 -2.38 -9.53 2.89
CA GLU A 38 -1.11 -10.17 2.50
C GLU A 38 -0.56 -9.59 1.18
N ASP A 39 -1.42 -9.37 0.18
CA ASP A 39 -1.03 -8.72 -1.07
C ASP A 39 -0.51 -7.30 -0.82
N ALA A 40 -1.16 -6.56 0.06
CA ALA A 40 -0.74 -5.21 0.44
C ALA A 40 0.63 -5.21 1.14
N LEU A 41 0.91 -6.18 2.03
CA LEU A 41 2.22 -6.35 2.65
C LEU A 41 3.32 -6.71 1.63
N VAL A 42 3.00 -7.49 0.59
CA VAL A 42 3.95 -7.77 -0.51
C VAL A 42 4.35 -6.49 -1.23
N ILE A 43 3.40 -5.58 -1.46
CA ILE A 43 3.67 -4.27 -2.07
C ILE A 43 4.47 -3.38 -1.11
N ALA A 44 4.11 -3.33 0.17
CA ALA A 44 4.87 -2.58 1.17
C ALA A 44 6.35 -3.02 1.21
N ARG A 45 6.60 -4.33 1.14
CA ARG A 45 7.96 -4.86 1.08
C ARG A 45 8.71 -4.45 -0.18
N ALA A 46 8.06 -4.49 -1.35
CA ALA A 46 8.67 -4.03 -2.60
C ALA A 46 9.02 -2.54 -2.55
N LEU A 47 8.12 -1.71 -2.00
CA LEU A 47 8.35 -0.28 -1.79
C LEU A 47 9.54 0.01 -0.85
N ARG A 48 9.77 -0.81 0.20
CA ARG A 48 10.92 -0.65 1.10
C ARG A 48 12.26 -0.95 0.41
N ILE A 49 12.29 -1.94 -0.48
CA ILE A 49 13.50 -2.45 -1.12
C ILE A 49 13.87 -1.61 -2.34
N GLU A 50 12.91 -1.34 -3.22
CA GLU A 50 13.14 -0.71 -4.54
C GLU A 50 12.73 0.77 -4.58
N GLY A 51 12.00 1.25 -3.57
CA GLY A 51 11.47 2.60 -3.51
C GLY A 51 12.40 3.62 -2.83
N ASP A 52 11.92 4.85 -2.75
CA ASP A 52 12.59 5.97 -2.09
C ASP A 52 12.01 6.25 -0.68
N GLN A 53 12.36 7.40 -0.09
CA GLN A 53 11.84 7.79 1.22
C GLN A 53 10.31 7.93 1.24
N GLN A 54 9.68 8.37 0.14
CA GLN A 54 8.22 8.44 0.07
C GLN A 54 7.60 7.05 -0.05
N ALA A 55 8.22 6.16 -0.83
CA ALA A 55 7.82 4.76 -0.92
C ALA A 55 7.90 4.05 0.43
N ARG A 56 8.95 4.31 1.22
CA ARG A 56 9.09 3.77 2.59
C ARG A 56 7.99 4.25 3.52
N ARG A 57 7.65 5.54 3.49
CA ARG A 57 6.51 6.06 4.28
C ARG A 57 5.19 5.44 3.85
N LEU A 58 5.01 5.17 2.56
CA LEU A 58 3.79 4.53 2.07
C LEU A 58 3.75 3.05 2.49
N ALA A 59 4.88 2.35 2.47
CA ALA A 59 4.98 0.98 2.98
C ALA A 59 4.59 0.88 4.46
N GLU A 60 5.08 1.81 5.29
CA GLU A 60 4.76 1.85 6.72
C GLU A 60 3.27 2.11 6.98
N GLN A 61 2.63 2.97 6.17
CA GLN A 61 1.18 3.18 6.25
C GLN A 61 0.41 1.92 5.86
N ILE A 62 0.84 1.21 4.82
CA ILE A 62 0.20 -0.05 4.41
C ILE A 62 0.33 -1.11 5.52
N GLU A 63 1.52 -1.26 6.10
CA GLU A 63 1.76 -2.18 7.21
C GLU A 63 0.87 -1.88 8.42
N GLN A 64 0.73 -0.59 8.78
CA GLN A 64 -0.14 -0.16 9.88
C GLN A 64 -1.62 -0.43 9.59
N ALA A 65 -2.09 -0.10 8.38
CA ALA A 65 -3.47 -0.34 7.96
C ALA A 65 -3.81 -1.83 7.98
N CYS A 66 -2.95 -2.70 7.43
CA CYS A 66 -3.13 -4.15 7.49
C CYS A 66 -3.18 -4.70 8.92
N ARG A 67 -2.40 -4.10 9.84
CA ARG A 67 -2.37 -4.51 11.26
C ARG A 67 -3.60 -4.06 12.03
N ALA A 68 -4.22 -2.95 11.63
CA ALA A 68 -5.45 -2.45 12.23
C ALA A 68 -6.71 -3.20 11.71
N SER A 69 -6.60 -3.89 10.58
CA SER A 69 -7.69 -4.69 9.98
C SER A 69 -7.72 -6.16 10.44
N HIS A 70 -6.86 -6.57 11.38
CA HIS A 70 -6.75 -7.93 11.92
C HIS A 70 -7.21 -7.96 13.38
#